data_AF-A0A838UY57-F1
#
_entry.id   AF-A0A838UY57-F1
#
_cell.length_a   1.000
_cell.length_b   1.000
_cell.length_c   1.000
_cell.angle_alpha   90.00
_cell.angle_beta   90.00
_cell.angle_gamma   90.00
#
_symmetry.space_group_name_H-M   'P 1'
#
loop_
_entity.id
_entity.type
_entity.pdbx_description
1 polymer ?
#
loop_
_entity_poly.entity_id
_entity_poly.type
_entity_poly.pdbx_seq_one_letter_code
_entity_poly.pdbx_strand_id
1 'polypeptide(L)' 'MATAVKKLDLRVGGLVEIDGRRYEVVTDGKGGLTIEPPITPVSELDARRGTRPASAEDFARLTAGFPSDGEG' A
#
# COMPACT_ATOMS: atom_id res chain seq x y z
N MET A 1 -13.78 -27.68 -6.43
CA MET A 1 -13.50 -26.72 -5.34
C MET A 1 -14.81 -26.04 -4.98
N ALA A 2 -15.25 -26.11 -3.73
CA ALA A 2 -16.46 -25.41 -3.28
C ALA A 2 -16.05 -24.11 -2.56
N THR A 3 -16.50 -22.97 -3.07
CA THR A 3 -16.23 -21.66 -2.46
C THR A 3 -17.29 -21.39 -1.40
N ALA A 4 -16.91 -21.37 -0.13
CA ALA A 4 -17.80 -20.98 0.95
C ALA A 4 -17.92 -19.45 0.97
N VAL A 5 -19.10 -18.93 0.64
CA VAL A 5 -19.36 -17.49 0.69
C VAL A 5 -19.80 -17.12 2.11
N LYS A 6 -18.92 -16.43 2.85
CA LYS A 6 -19.26 -15.89 4.18
C LYS A 6 -19.88 -14.50 4.01
N LYS A 7 -21.14 -14.34 4.43
CA LYS A 7 -21.77 -13.02 4.48
C LYS A 7 -21.16 -12.22 5.63
N LEU A 8 -20.55 -11.09 5.31
CA LEU A 8 -19.94 -10.17 6.26
C LEU A 8 -20.73 -8.86 6.24
N ASP A 9 -21.00 -8.27 7.41
CA ASP A 9 -21.57 -6.91 7.51
C ASP A 9 -20.44 -5.90 7.31
N LEU A 10 -20.08 -5.67 6.04
CA LEU A 10 -19.01 -4.74 5.67
C LEU A 10 -19.59 -3.35 5.42
N ARG A 11 -18.85 -2.34 5.86
CA ARG A 11 -19.20 -0.92 5.70
C ARG A 11 -17.98 -0.16 5.21
N VAL A 12 -18.23 0.88 4.43
CA VAL A 12 -17.16 1.81 3.99
C VAL A 12 -16.42 2.37 5.20
N GLY A 13 -15.09 2.42 5.12
CA GLY A 13 -14.20 2.80 6.23
C GLY A 13 -13.95 1.68 7.24
N GLY A 14 -14.57 0.51 7.07
CA GLY A 14 -14.27 -0.68 7.87
C GLY A 14 -12.92 -1.29 7.47
N LEU A 15 -12.28 -1.97 8.42
CA LEU A 15 -11.06 -2.73 8.17
C LEU A 15 -11.37 -4.23 8.16
N VAL A 16 -10.84 -4.94 7.17
CA VAL A 16 -10.87 -6.41 7.10
C VAL A 16 -9.46 -6.97 7.07
N GLU A 17 -9.27 -8.14 7.68
CA GLU A 17 -8.00 -8.86 7.65
C GLU A 17 -8.12 -10.08 6.73
N ILE A 18 -7.23 -10.17 5.75
CA ILE A 18 -7.12 -11.27 4.79
C ILE A 18 -5.67 -11.72 4.78
N ASP A 19 -5.39 -12.98 5.08
CA ASP A 19 -4.04 -13.56 5.14
C ASP A 19 -3.05 -12.73 6.00
N GLY A 20 -3.54 -12.20 7.14
CA GLY A 20 -2.75 -11.39 8.07
C GLY A 20 -2.49 -9.95 7.59
N ARG A 21 -3.10 -9.53 6.48
CA ARG A 21 -3.01 -8.17 5.94
C ARG A 21 -4.31 -7.43 6.13
N ARG A 22 -4.22 -6.14 6.48
CA ARG A 22 -5.38 -5.28 6.69
C ARG A 22 -5.70 -4.50 5.41
N TYR A 23 -6.98 -4.46 5.09
CA TYR A 23 -7.53 -3.77 3.94
C TYR A 23 -8.67 -2.87 4.39
N GLU A 24 -8.76 -1.68 3.81
CA GLU A 24 -9.90 -0.79 4.01
C GLU A 24 -11.01 -1.15 3.02
N VAL A 25 -12.24 -1.20 3.52
CA VAL A 25 -13.43 -1.36 2.70
C VAL A 25 -13.82 -0.01 2.12
N VAL A 26 -13.89 0.06 0.80
CA VAL A 26 -14.25 1.27 0.04
C VAL A 26 -15.35 0.98 -0.97
N THR A 27 -15.91 2.03 -1.58
CA THR A 27 -16.89 1.88 -2.66
C THR A 27 -16.20 1.54 -3.98
N ASP A 28 -16.81 0.69 -4.80
CA ASP A 28 -16.31 0.37 -6.15
C ASP A 28 -16.70 1.40 -7.23
N GLY A 29 -17.40 2.47 -6.84
CA GLY A 29 -17.94 3.49 -7.76
C GLY A 29 -19.18 3.07 -8.57
N LYS A 30 -19.64 1.81 -8.45
CA LYS A 30 -20.81 1.23 -9.14
C LYS A 30 -21.94 0.85 -8.17
N GLY A 31 -21.83 1.26 -6.91
CA GLY A 31 -22.79 0.96 -5.84
C GLY A 31 -22.48 -0.33 -5.07
N GLY A 32 -21.33 -0.96 -5.33
CA GLY A 32 -20.80 -2.08 -4.57
C GLY A 32 -19.68 -1.67 -3.61
N LEU A 33 -19.14 -2.67 -2.93
CA LEU A 33 -17.97 -2.53 -2.06
C LEU A 33 -16.78 -3.26 -2.67
N THR A 34 -15.60 -2.70 -2.47
CA THR A 34 -14.31 -3.33 -2.77
C THR A 34 -13.37 -3.10 -1.59
N ILE A 35 -12.17 -3.67 -1.66
CA ILE A 35 -11.10 -3.44 -0.70
C ILE A 35 -9.97 -2.66 -1.38
N GLU A 36 -9.45 -1.64 -0.71
CA GLU A 36 -8.24 -0.94 -1.16
C GLU A 36 -7.04 -1.88 -1.09
N PRO A 37 -6.08 -1.79 -2.02
CA PRO A 37 -4.82 -2.51 -1.91
C PRO A 37 -4.19 -2.24 -0.54
N PRO A 38 -3.62 -3.27 0.09
CA PRO A 38 -3.05 -3.10 1.41
C PRO A 38 -1.84 -2.18 1.27
N ILE A 39 -1.79 -1.12 2.08
CA ILE A 39 -0.58 -0.31 2.20
C ILE A 39 0.50 -1.25 2.73
N THR A 40 1.44 -1.63 1.86
CA THR A 40 2.53 -2.51 2.27
C THR A 40 3.41 -1.71 3.24
N PRO A 41 3.59 -2.16 4.50
CA PRO A 41 4.44 -1.46 5.44
C PRO A 41 5.84 -1.28 4.86
N VAL A 42 6.48 -0.14 5.11
CA VAL A 42 7.85 0.15 4.65
C VAL A 42 8.82 -0.96 5.10
N SER A 43 8.68 -1.46 6.32
CA SER A 43 9.47 -2.58 6.83
C SER A 43 9.31 -3.87 6.02
N GLU A 44 8.10 -4.15 5.51
CA GLU A 44 7.85 -5.29 4.62
C GLU A 44 8.43 -5.07 3.22
N LEU A 45 8.39 -3.84 2.71
CA LEU A 45 9.01 -3.46 1.43
C LEU A 45 10.53 -3.65 1.49
N ASP A 46 11.16 -3.15 2.55
CA ASP A 46 12.61 -3.27 2.78
C ASP A 46 13.02 -4.75 2.86
N ALA A 47 12.27 -5.57 3.62
CA ALA A 47 12.55 -6.99 3.79
C ALA A 47 12.36 -7.80 2.49
N ARG A 48 11.34 -7.48 1.69
CA ARG A 48 11.02 -8.24 0.47
C ARG A 48 11.85 -7.83 -0.73
N ARG A 49 12.15 -6.54 -0.88
CA ARG A 49 12.87 -6.00 -2.05
C ARG A 49 14.36 -5.78 -1.79
N GLY A 50 14.82 -5.86 -0.55
CA GLY A 50 16.20 -5.54 -0.18
C GLY A 50 16.57 -4.07 -0.41
N THR A 51 15.59 -3.23 -0.74
CA THR A 51 15.78 -1.81 -1.04
C THR A 51 15.64 -1.04 0.25
N ARG A 52 16.74 -0.76 0.95
CA ARG A 52 16.73 0.31 1.96
C ARG A 52 16.58 1.65 1.25
N PRO A 53 15.86 2.62 1.83
CA PRO A 53 15.94 4.01 1.38
C PRO A 53 17.41 4.45 1.36
N ALA A 54 17.80 5.19 0.32
CA ALA A 54 19.12 5.82 0.29
C ALA A 54 19.24 6.77 1.50
N SER A 55 20.43 6.85 2.10
CA SER A 55 20.69 7.90 3.09
C SER A 55 20.54 9.28 2.42
N ALA A 56 20.35 10.35 3.20
CA ALA A 56 20.25 11.69 2.62
C ALA A 56 21.50 12.06 1.80
N GLU A 57 22.68 11.64 2.24
CA GLU A 57 23.95 11.83 1.54
C GLU A 57 24.05 11.00 0.26
N ASP A 58 23.62 9.73 0.30
CA ASP A 58 23.60 8.86 -0.88
C ASP A 58 22.58 9.35 -1.91
N PHE A 59 21.41 9.78 -1.45
CA PHE A 59 20.38 10.36 -2.30
C PHE A 59 20.92 11.61 -2.99
N ALA A 60 21.46 12.58 -2.23
CA ALA A 60 22.05 13.79 -2.79
C ALA A 60 23.17 13.49 -3.80
N ARG A 61 24.02 12.49 -3.52
CA ARG A 61 25.06 12.04 -4.47
C ARG A 61 24.46 11.43 -5.74
N LEU A 62 23.45 10.57 -5.60
CA LEU A 62 22.79 9.90 -6.73
C LEU A 62 21.97 10.87 -7.58
N THR A 63 21.41 11.92 -6.95
CA THR A 63 20.55 12.90 -7.62
C THR A 63 21.30 14.17 -8.05
N ALA A 64 22.58 14.32 -7.73
CA ALA A 64 23.38 15.52 -8.04
C ALA A 64 23.42 15.88 -9.54
N GLY A 65 23.20 14.91 -10.43
CA GLY A 65 23.15 15.11 -11.88
C GLY A 65 21.76 15.37 -12.45
N PHE A 66 20.70 15.31 -11.65
CA PHE A 66 19.34 15.57 -12.11
C PHE A 66 19.02 17.06 -12.04
N PRO A 67 18.35 17.63 -13.05
CA PRO A 67 17.84 18.99 -12.96
C PRO A 67 16.86 19.08 -11.78
N SER A 68 17.14 19.95 -10.82
CA SER A 68 16.20 20.29 -9.75
C SER A 68 15.21 21.34 -10.26
N ASP A 69 13.91 21.13 -10.13
CA ASP A 69 12.87 22.06 -10.59
C ASP A 69 12.71 23.31 -9.69
N GLY A 70 13.61 23.50 -8.72
CA GLY A 70 13.69 24.74 -7.94
C GLY A 70 12.60 24.94 -6.88
N GLU A 71 11.75 23.94 -6.62
CA GLU A 71 10.79 23.99 -5.50
C GLU A 71 11.44 23.41 -4.24
N GLY A 72 11.67 24.28 -3.26
CA GLY A 72 12.15 23.97 -1.90
C GLY A 72 11.26 24.60 -0.84
#